data_AF-A0AAD6S809-F1
#
_entry.id   AF-A0AAD6S809-F1
#
_cell.length_a   1.000
_cell.length_b   1.000
_cell.length_c   1.000
_cell.angle_alpha   90.00
_cell.angle_beta   90.00
_cell.angle_gamma   90.00
#
_symmetry.space_group_name_H-M   'P 1'
#
loop_
_entity.id
_entity.type
_entity.pdbx_description
1 polymer ?
#
loop_
_entity_poly.entity_id
_entity_poly.type
_entity_poly.pdbx_seq_one_letter_code
_entity_poly.pdbx_strand_id
1 'polypeptide(L)'
;RYHPRNLLLTKLSPGPHDETADEFQRSMARLVTELLKLYDDGILVRTPKYPNGGRRVRVILVAVCCDHPAMCKAGGFADHKSNNWPCTCCEISHKDIQTPAAFPARDGQQHREEAAKYAKIPEYDKKGRDDFARKFGTRHFELSRLSYFDPVRQIIIDPMHCIFLGTYN
;
A
#
# COMPACT_ATOMS: atom_id res chain seq x y z
N ARG A 1 -17.57 -8.66 14.66
CA ARG A 1 -16.88 -7.68 15.54
C ARG A 1 -15.48 -8.24 15.84
N TYR A 2 -14.41 -7.47 15.65
CA TYR A 2 -13.03 -7.96 15.83
C TYR A 2 -12.75 -8.29 17.30
N HIS A 3 -12.06 -9.41 17.56
CA HIS A 3 -11.64 -9.77 18.92
C HIS A 3 -10.31 -9.05 19.23
N PRO A 4 -10.19 -8.27 20.32
CA PRO A 4 -8.97 -7.48 20.62
C PRO A 4 -7.68 -8.30 20.64
N ARG A 5 -7.74 -9.56 21.10
CA ARG A 5 -6.62 -10.51 21.07
C ARG A 5 -6.05 -10.82 19.67
N ASN A 6 -6.79 -10.51 18.60
CA ASN A 6 -6.37 -10.68 17.21
C ASN A 6 -5.85 -9.37 16.60
N LEU A 7 -5.79 -8.30 17.39
CA LEU A 7 -5.29 -7.00 16.95
C LEU A 7 -3.87 -6.82 17.45
N LEU A 8 -2.99 -6.40 16.54
CA LEU A 8 -1.62 -6.02 16.84
C LEU A 8 -1.43 -4.57 16.40
N LEU A 9 -1.15 -3.68 17.36
CA LEU A 9 -0.79 -2.30 17.06
C LEU A 9 0.68 -2.26 16.64
N THR A 10 0.93 -1.95 15.37
CA THR A 10 2.28 -1.94 14.79
C THR A 10 2.90 -0.56 14.71
N LYS A 11 2.08 0.49 14.58
CA LYS A 11 2.50 1.88 14.43
C LYS A 11 1.45 2.83 15.00
N LEU A 12 1.93 3.94 15.57
CA LEU A 12 1.15 5.14 15.83
C LEU A 12 1.80 6.29 15.05
N SER A 13 1.01 7.01 14.26
CA SER A 13 1.47 8.23 13.58
C SER A 13 1.46 9.40 14.58
N PRO A 14 2.49 10.25 14.60
CA PRO A 14 2.49 11.45 15.43
C PRO A 14 1.47 12.47 14.91
N GLY A 15 0.68 13.08 15.81
CA GLY A 15 -0.15 14.25 15.49
C GLY A 15 0.64 15.57 15.61
N PRO A 16 0.06 16.75 15.28
CA PRO A 16 -1.34 17.00 14.90
C PRO A 16 -1.61 16.99 13.38
N HIS A 17 -0.57 16.95 12.55
CA HIS A 17 -0.69 16.98 11.09
C HIS A 17 -0.55 15.58 10.49
N ASP A 18 -1.22 15.34 9.38
CA ASP A 18 -1.06 14.11 8.62
C ASP A 18 0.36 13.98 8.06
N GLU A 19 0.92 12.78 8.20
CA GLU A 19 2.21 12.44 7.60
C GLU A 19 2.15 12.58 6.07
N THR A 20 3.23 13.11 5.49
CA THR A 20 3.44 13.09 4.04
C THR A 20 3.59 11.65 3.54
N ALA A 21 3.42 11.44 2.23
CA ALA A 21 3.60 10.10 1.63
C ALA A 21 5.01 9.56 1.91
N ASP A 22 6.04 10.39 1.81
CA ASP A 22 7.43 9.96 2.03
C ASP A 22 7.72 9.64 3.51
N GLU A 23 7.17 10.41 4.46
CA GLU A 23 7.26 10.09 5.89
C GLU A 23 6.51 8.81 6.24
N PHE A 24 5.31 8.63 5.68
CA PHE A 24 4.56 7.40 5.81
C PHE A 24 5.39 6.20 5.33
N GLN A 25 6.03 6.30 4.16
CA GLN A 25 6.86 5.22 3.64
C GLN A 25 8.09 4.95 4.51
N ARG A 26 8.82 5.99 4.96
CA ARG A 26 9.95 5.82 5.91
C ARG A 26 9.53 5.09 7.18
N SER A 27 8.36 5.41 7.73
CA SER A 27 7.85 4.74 8.92
C SER A 27 7.47 3.27 8.67
N MET A 28 6.95 2.96 7.47
CA MET A 28 6.56 1.61 7.05
C MET A 28 7.76 0.70 6.81
N ALA A 29 8.94 1.25 6.50
CA ALA A 29 10.15 0.49 6.16
C ALA A 29 10.52 -0.55 7.23
N ARG A 30 10.34 -0.22 8.52
CA ARG A 30 10.60 -1.14 9.62
C ARG A 30 9.61 -2.31 9.63
N LEU A 31 8.32 -2.02 9.48
CA LEU A 31 7.28 -3.05 9.44
C LEU A 31 7.48 -4.00 8.25
N VAL A 32 7.75 -3.45 7.06
CA VAL A 32 7.98 -4.27 5.86
C VAL A 32 9.24 -5.12 5.99
N THR A 33 10.30 -4.61 6.61
CA THR A 33 11.51 -5.40 6.87
C THR A 33 11.24 -6.59 7.80
N GLU A 34 10.41 -6.41 8.83
CA GLU A 34 10.00 -7.52 9.69
C GLU A 34 9.08 -8.51 8.97
N LEU A 35 8.16 -8.02 8.12
CA LEU A 35 7.32 -8.89 7.29
C LEU A 35 8.13 -9.75 6.32
N LEU A 36 9.20 -9.22 5.74
CA LEU A 36 10.13 -9.97 4.89
C LEU A 36 10.80 -11.10 5.68
N LYS A 37 11.40 -10.80 6.84
CA LYS A 37 12.02 -11.82 7.70
C LYS A 37 11.02 -12.89 8.13
N LEU A 38 9.81 -12.49 8.50
CA LEU A 38 8.75 -13.42 8.90
C LEU A 38 8.26 -14.30 7.75
N TYR A 39 8.34 -13.81 6.52
CA TYR A 39 7.97 -14.56 5.33
C TYR A 39 9.09 -15.54 4.90
N ASP A 40 10.32 -15.04 4.79
CA ASP A 40 11.47 -15.81 4.30
C ASP A 40 11.99 -16.81 5.35
N ASP A 41 12.25 -16.33 6.56
CA ASP A 41 12.85 -17.14 7.62
C ASP A 41 11.79 -17.74 8.55
N GLY A 42 10.79 -16.93 8.90
CA GLY A 42 9.83 -17.24 9.95
C GLY A 42 10.44 -17.24 11.35
N ILE A 43 9.63 -17.59 12.35
CA ILE A 43 10.05 -17.69 13.76
C ILE A 43 9.74 -19.07 14.33
N LEU A 44 10.57 -19.54 15.27
CA LEU A 44 10.29 -20.77 16.02
C LEU A 44 9.47 -20.45 17.26
N VAL A 45 8.24 -20.98 17.31
CA VAL A 45 7.33 -20.80 18.44
C VAL A 45 7.21 -22.13 19.20
N ARG A 46 7.59 -22.13 20.48
CA ARG A 46 7.36 -23.29 21.34
C ARG A 46 5.87 -23.43 21.64
N THR A 47 5.36 -24.65 21.52
CA THR A 47 3.96 -24.96 21.81
C THR A 47 3.89 -26.19 22.71
N PRO A 48 2.79 -26.41 23.47
CA PRO A 48 2.67 -27.59 24.32
C PRO A 48 2.85 -28.92 23.57
N LYS A 49 2.47 -28.99 22.29
CA LYS A 49 2.65 -30.17 21.43
C LYS A 49 4.07 -30.32 20.86
N TYR A 50 4.86 -29.24 20.85
CA TYR A 50 6.22 -29.21 20.31
C TYR A 50 7.15 -28.43 21.28
N PRO A 51 7.42 -28.97 22.49
CA PRO A 51 8.22 -28.28 23.50
C PRO A 51 9.71 -28.25 23.14
N ASN A 52 10.21 -29.30 22.47
CA ASN A 52 11.60 -29.45 22.06
C ASN A 52 11.73 -29.09 20.58
N GLY A 53 12.27 -27.90 20.29
CA GLY A 53 12.50 -27.40 18.93
C GLY A 53 11.41 -26.45 18.40
N GLY A 54 10.21 -26.45 18.97
CA GLY A 54 9.12 -25.55 18.56
C GLY A 54 8.56 -25.83 17.17
N ARG A 55 7.63 -24.99 16.73
CA ARG A 55 7.07 -25.00 15.37
C ARG A 55 7.51 -23.73 14.64
N ARG A 56 8.03 -23.87 13.42
CA ARG A 56 8.31 -22.73 12.55
C ARG A 56 7.00 -22.14 12.05
N VAL A 57 6.80 -20.85 12.29
CA VAL A 57 5.64 -20.07 11.88
C VAL A 57 6.13 -18.97 10.95
N ARG A 58 5.49 -18.85 9.78
CA ARG A 58 5.73 -17.77 8.83
C ARG A 58 4.51 -16.87 8.77
N VAL A 59 4.72 -15.59 8.44
CA VAL A 59 3.65 -14.60 8.30
C VAL A 59 3.63 -14.10 6.87
N ILE A 60 2.43 -13.96 6.32
CA ILE A 60 2.19 -13.34 5.02
C ILE A 60 1.17 -12.21 5.18
N LEU A 61 1.46 -11.06 4.57
CA LEU A 61 0.49 -9.98 4.46
C LEU A 61 -0.50 -10.31 3.33
N VAL A 62 -1.77 -10.50 3.68
CA VAL A 62 -2.82 -10.87 2.72
C VAL A 62 -3.45 -9.64 2.07
N ALA A 63 -3.77 -8.61 2.85
CA ALA A 63 -4.38 -7.38 2.35
C ALA A 63 -4.10 -6.20 3.27
N VAL A 64 -4.15 -5.00 2.69
CA VAL A 64 -4.17 -3.72 3.40
C VAL A 64 -5.56 -3.12 3.17
N CYS A 65 -6.33 -2.93 4.24
CA CYS A 65 -7.66 -2.30 4.17
C CYS A 65 -7.56 -0.90 4.78
N CYS A 66 -7.85 0.12 3.99
CA CYS A 66 -7.78 1.51 4.43
C CYS A 66 -8.64 2.42 3.54
N ASP A 67 -8.84 3.67 3.97
CA ASP A 67 -9.51 4.67 3.14
C ASP A 67 -8.66 5.04 1.89
N HIS A 68 -9.26 5.83 0.98
CA HIS A 68 -8.60 6.20 -0.27
C HIS A 68 -7.27 6.95 -0.06
N PRO A 69 -7.21 8.00 0.78
CA PRO A 69 -5.94 8.71 1.02
C PRO A 69 -4.84 7.80 1.59
N ALA A 70 -5.16 6.95 2.56
CA ALA A 70 -4.17 6.04 3.13
C ALA A 70 -3.75 4.96 2.13
N MET A 71 -4.66 4.46 1.30
CA MET A 71 -4.32 3.54 0.21
C MET A 71 -3.35 4.18 -0.78
N CYS A 72 -3.60 5.43 -1.20
CA CYS A 72 -2.70 6.12 -2.12
C CYS A 72 -1.30 6.28 -1.52
N LYS A 73 -1.21 6.62 -0.23
CA LYS A 73 0.08 6.66 0.49
C LYS A 73 0.71 5.28 0.53
N ALA A 74 -0.01 4.24 0.97
CA ALA A 74 0.52 2.90 1.21
C ALA A 74 0.94 2.16 -0.06
N GLY A 75 0.17 2.30 -1.15
CA GLY A 75 0.42 1.70 -2.44
C GLY A 75 1.23 2.57 -3.40
N GLY A 76 1.60 3.79 -2.99
CA GLY A 76 2.31 4.73 -3.86
C GLY A 76 1.50 5.17 -5.06
N PHE A 77 0.16 5.16 -4.97
CA PHE A 77 -0.71 5.64 -6.04
C PHE A 77 -0.87 7.16 -6.01
N ALA A 78 -1.16 7.74 -7.17
CA ALA A 78 -1.69 9.09 -7.24
C ALA A 78 -3.05 9.20 -6.52
N ASP A 79 -3.34 10.38 -6.00
CA ASP A 79 -4.60 10.68 -5.33
C ASP A 79 -5.75 10.84 -6.35
N HIS A 80 -7.00 10.72 -5.88
CA HIS A 80 -8.21 10.88 -6.71
C HIS A 80 -8.26 12.22 -7.46
N LYS A 81 -7.55 13.26 -6.99
CA LYS A 81 -7.45 14.57 -7.68
C LYS A 81 -6.53 14.56 -8.90
N SER A 82 -5.81 13.48 -9.16
CA SER A 82 -4.96 13.36 -10.35
C SER A 82 -5.79 13.34 -11.62
N ASN A 83 -5.51 14.26 -12.55
CA ASN A 83 -6.21 14.31 -13.85
C ASN A 83 -6.04 13.04 -14.68
N ASN A 84 -4.88 12.40 -14.60
CA ASN A 84 -4.54 11.24 -15.44
C ASN A 84 -4.69 9.91 -14.70
N TRP A 85 -4.64 9.92 -13.37
CA TRP A 85 -4.58 8.70 -12.55
C TRP A 85 -5.49 8.75 -11.32
N PRO A 86 -6.79 9.08 -11.45
CA PRO A 86 -7.72 9.15 -10.32
C PRO A 86 -8.05 7.78 -9.70
N CYS A 87 -7.87 6.67 -10.43
CA CYS A 87 -8.21 5.33 -9.97
C CYS A 87 -6.96 4.55 -9.51
N THR A 88 -7.12 3.71 -8.49
CA THR A 88 -6.09 2.76 -8.04
C THR A 88 -6.16 1.41 -8.75
N CYS A 89 -7.31 1.08 -9.34
CA CYS A 89 -7.59 -0.21 -9.99
C CYS A 89 -7.46 -0.18 -11.53
N CYS A 90 -7.64 0.98 -12.16
CA CYS A 90 -7.60 1.13 -13.61
C CYS A 90 -6.82 2.36 -14.05
N GLU A 91 -6.53 2.44 -15.34
CA GLU A 91 -5.73 3.50 -15.98
C GLU A 91 -6.57 4.65 -16.55
N ILE A 92 -7.83 4.77 -16.13
CA ILE A 92 -8.73 5.80 -16.65
C ILE A 92 -8.30 7.20 -16.19
N SER A 93 -8.48 8.20 -17.05
CA SER A 93 -8.29 9.62 -16.72
C SER A 93 -9.61 10.26 -16.28
N HIS A 94 -9.54 11.42 -15.62
CA HIS A 94 -10.74 12.22 -15.30
C HIS A 94 -11.53 12.66 -16.55
N LYS A 95 -10.87 12.80 -17.70
CA LYS A 95 -11.53 13.17 -18.96
C LYS A 95 -12.43 12.05 -19.47
N ASP A 96 -12.05 10.81 -19.18
CA ASP A 96 -12.68 9.62 -19.76
C ASP A 96 -13.63 8.93 -18.77
N ILE A 97 -13.66 9.33 -17.50
CA ILE A 97 -14.44 8.66 -16.43
C ILE A 97 -15.95 8.61 -16.69
N GLN A 98 -16.47 9.56 -17.46
CA GLN A 98 -17.89 9.64 -17.85
C GLN A 98 -18.18 8.96 -19.19
N THR A 99 -17.16 8.37 -19.83
CA THR A 99 -17.31 7.72 -21.11
C THR A 99 -17.69 6.24 -20.92
N PRO A 100 -18.40 5.61 -21.87
CA PRO A 100 -18.65 4.17 -21.87
C PRO A 100 -17.40 3.31 -22.12
N ALA A 101 -16.20 3.87 -21.98
CA ALA A 101 -14.96 3.20 -22.28
C ALA A 101 -14.72 2.01 -21.35
N ALA A 102 -14.04 1.00 -21.87
CA ALA A 102 -13.47 -0.04 -21.03
C ALA A 102 -12.47 0.61 -20.06
N PHE A 103 -12.49 0.19 -18.80
CA PHE A 103 -11.55 0.64 -17.75
C PHE A 103 -10.36 -0.32 -17.76
N PRO A 104 -9.24 0.01 -18.45
CA PRO A 104 -8.12 -0.91 -18.56
C PRO A 104 -7.56 -1.13 -17.15
N ALA A 105 -7.47 -2.40 -16.74
CA ALA A 105 -6.97 -2.73 -15.42
C ALA A 105 -5.50 -2.31 -15.30
N ARG A 106 -5.14 -1.73 -14.15
CA ARG A 106 -3.74 -1.42 -13.85
C ARG A 106 -2.98 -2.73 -13.63
N ASP A 107 -1.76 -2.79 -14.14
CA ASP A 107 -0.85 -3.91 -13.89
C ASP A 107 -0.02 -3.66 -12.61
N GLY A 108 -0.18 -4.54 -11.62
CA GLY A 108 0.57 -4.47 -10.36
C GLY A 108 2.07 -4.68 -10.51
N GLN A 109 2.52 -5.46 -11.50
CA GLN A 109 3.94 -5.62 -11.81
C GLN A 109 4.52 -4.34 -12.41
N GLN A 110 3.84 -3.75 -13.39
CA GLN A 110 4.24 -2.47 -13.96
C GLN A 110 4.31 -1.39 -12.88
N HIS A 111 3.29 -1.32 -12.02
CA HIS A 111 3.25 -0.38 -10.88
C HIS A 111 4.46 -0.54 -9.96
N ARG A 112 4.86 -1.78 -9.67
CA ARG A 112 6.07 -2.08 -8.87
C ARG A 112 7.35 -1.63 -9.57
N GLU A 113 7.48 -1.89 -10.87
CA GLU A 113 8.65 -1.49 -11.66
C GLU A 113 8.79 0.04 -11.75
N GLU A 114 7.67 0.75 -11.91
CA GLU A 114 7.62 2.21 -11.89
C GLU A 114 7.97 2.77 -10.53
N ALA A 115 7.49 2.18 -9.43
CA ALA A 115 7.88 2.57 -8.09
C ALA A 115 9.38 2.38 -7.83
N ALA A 116 9.98 1.31 -8.39
CA ALA A 116 11.44 1.10 -8.33
C ALA A 116 12.20 2.14 -9.17
N LYS A 117 11.67 2.58 -10.31
CA LYS A 117 12.25 3.68 -11.09
C LYS A 117 12.15 5.02 -10.34
N TYR A 118 11.01 5.31 -9.73
CA TYR A 118 10.82 6.50 -8.89
C TYR A 118 11.82 6.54 -7.73
N ALA A 119 12.06 5.40 -7.07
CA ALA A 119 13.01 5.30 -5.95
C ALA A 119 14.47 5.61 -6.33
N LYS A 120 14.84 5.51 -7.62
CA LYS A 120 16.16 5.88 -8.12
C LYS A 120 16.32 7.39 -8.34
N ILE A 121 15.22 8.14 -8.36
CA ILE A 121 15.26 9.60 -8.49
C ILE A 121 15.73 10.17 -7.13
N PRO A 122 16.80 10.97 -7.09
CA PRO A 122 17.32 11.52 -5.85
C PRO A 122 16.27 12.32 -5.08
N GLU A 123 16.25 12.22 -3.75
CA GLU A 123 15.28 12.93 -2.90
C GLU A 123 15.36 14.45 -3.01
N TYR A 124 16.53 15.01 -3.36
CA TYR A 124 16.69 16.43 -3.61
C TYR A 124 16.05 16.90 -4.93
N ASP A 125 15.81 16.01 -5.89
CA ASP A 125 15.15 16.32 -7.16
C ASP A 125 13.63 16.20 -7.04
N LYS A 126 13.04 17.14 -6.31
CA LYS A 126 11.58 17.19 -6.08
C LYS A 126 10.82 17.32 -7.40
N LYS A 127 11.33 18.12 -8.33
CA LYS A 127 10.69 18.35 -9.63
C LYS A 127 10.66 17.06 -10.46
N GLY A 128 11.78 16.33 -10.54
CA GLY A 128 11.84 15.05 -11.24
C GLY A 128 10.88 14.01 -10.64
N ARG A 129 10.77 13.95 -9.31
CA ARG A 129 9.81 13.08 -8.61
C ARG A 129 8.37 13.46 -8.90
N ASP A 130 8.03 14.74 -8.85
CA ASP A 130 6.68 15.23 -9.15
C ASP A 130 6.30 15.00 -10.62
N ASP A 131 7.24 15.23 -11.55
CA ASP A 131 7.05 14.97 -12.98
C ASP A 131 6.84 13.47 -13.25
N PHE A 132 7.61 12.61 -12.58
CA PHE A 132 7.45 11.16 -12.67
C PHE A 132 6.08 10.72 -12.13
N ALA A 133 5.72 11.15 -10.92
CA ALA A 133 4.44 10.80 -10.30
C ALA A 133 3.25 11.31 -11.12
N ARG A 134 3.35 12.49 -11.76
CA ARG A 134 2.32 13.01 -12.66
C ARG A 134 2.21 12.20 -13.94
N LYS A 135 3.32 11.72 -14.48
CA LYS A 135 3.37 10.94 -15.72
C LYS A 135 2.84 9.52 -15.51
N PHE A 136 3.32 8.82 -14.49
CA PHE A 136 3.06 7.39 -14.27
C PHE A 136 2.00 7.10 -13.20
N GLY A 137 1.62 8.10 -12.40
CA GLY A 137 0.65 7.89 -11.31
C GLY A 137 1.21 7.12 -10.12
N THR A 138 2.54 6.98 -10.06
CA THR A 138 3.23 6.07 -9.16
C THR A 138 4.36 6.77 -8.40
N ARG A 139 4.47 6.47 -7.11
CA ARG A 139 5.56 6.87 -6.20
C ARG A 139 6.18 5.62 -5.57
N HIS A 140 7.32 5.80 -4.90
CA HIS A 140 7.89 4.71 -4.11
C HIS A 140 6.94 4.28 -2.99
N PHE A 141 6.86 2.97 -2.76
CA PHE A 141 6.15 2.40 -1.64
C PHE A 141 6.86 1.15 -1.11
N GLU A 142 6.95 1.00 0.20
CA GLU A 142 7.72 -0.05 0.88
C GLU A 142 7.16 -1.44 0.61
N LEU A 143 5.84 -1.59 0.47
CA LEU A 143 5.21 -2.88 0.19
C LEU A 143 5.66 -3.49 -1.15
N SER A 144 6.26 -2.69 -2.05
CA SER A 144 6.86 -3.18 -3.31
C SER A 144 7.97 -4.22 -3.10
N ARG A 145 8.60 -4.21 -1.92
CA ARG A 145 9.65 -5.15 -1.53
C ARG A 145 9.12 -6.55 -1.26
N LEU A 146 7.83 -6.70 -0.95
CA LEU A 146 7.18 -7.99 -0.73
C LEU A 146 6.85 -8.61 -2.09
N SER A 147 7.64 -9.60 -2.51
CA SER A 147 7.52 -10.24 -3.84
C SER A 147 6.11 -10.79 -4.11
N TYR A 148 5.46 -11.30 -3.07
CA TYR A 148 4.10 -11.87 -3.10
C TYR A 148 2.97 -10.83 -3.04
N PHE A 149 3.26 -9.54 -2.87
CA PHE A 149 2.25 -8.51 -2.64
C PHE A 149 1.97 -7.69 -3.90
N ASP A 150 0.77 -7.82 -4.44
CA ASP A 150 0.25 -7.02 -5.54
C ASP A 150 -0.55 -5.81 -4.99
N PRO A 151 -0.04 -4.57 -5.13
CA PRO A 151 -0.69 -3.39 -4.59
C PRO A 151 -2.03 -3.07 -5.25
N VAL A 152 -2.26 -3.49 -6.51
CA VAL A 152 -3.52 -3.24 -7.22
C VAL A 152 -4.63 -4.17 -6.72
N ARG A 153 -4.26 -5.40 -6.31
CA ARG A 153 -5.22 -6.42 -5.88
C ARG A 153 -5.38 -6.54 -4.38
N GLN A 154 -4.35 -6.20 -3.61
CA GLN A 154 -4.28 -6.47 -2.17
C GLN A 154 -4.36 -5.20 -1.30
N ILE A 155 -4.40 -4.01 -1.90
CA ILE A 155 -4.81 -2.80 -1.18
C ILE A 155 -6.27 -2.53 -1.50
N ILE A 156 -7.12 -2.70 -0.49
CA ILE A 156 -8.57 -2.68 -0.61
C ILE A 156 -9.08 -1.39 0.01
N ILE A 157 -9.88 -0.65 -0.75
CA ILE A 157 -10.62 0.50 -0.23
C ILE A 157 -11.59 0.00 0.82
N ASP A 158 -11.46 0.48 2.06
CA ASP A 158 -12.41 0.16 3.11
C ASP A 158 -13.78 0.77 2.78
N PRO A 159 -14.80 -0.04 2.41
CA PRO A 159 -16.11 0.48 2.07
C PRO A 159 -16.80 1.08 3.30
N MET A 160 -16.34 0.76 4.53
CA MET A 160 -16.93 1.27 5.75
C MET A 160 -16.91 2.81 5.78
N HIS A 161 -15.87 3.46 5.28
CA HIS A 161 -15.84 4.92 5.24
C HIS A 161 -16.89 5.50 4.28
N CYS A 162 -17.05 4.91 3.09
CA CYS A 162 -18.00 5.41 2.09
C CYS A 162 -19.46 5.13 2.48
N ILE A 163 -19.73 4.01 3.17
CA ILE A 163 -21.08 3.63 3.62
C ILE A 163 -21.51 4.45 4.85
N PHE A 164 -20.61 4.68 5.82
CA PHE A 164 -20.95 5.46 7.02
C PHE A 164 -20.94 6.99 6.80
N LEU A 165 -20.26 7.50 5.77
CA LEU A 165 -20.26 8.94 5.42
C LEU A 165 -21.33 9.34 4.39
N GLY A 166 -22.12 8.40 3.88
CA GLY A 166 -23.18 8.70 2.91
C GLY A 166 -22.68 9.23 1.55
N THR A 167 -21.46 8.87 1.14
CA THR A 167 -20.85 9.37 -0.11
C THR A 167 -21.24 8.57 -1.36
N TYR A 168 -22.19 7.64 -1.25
CA TYR A 168 -22.91 7.07 -2.38
C TYR A 168 -24.24 7.80 -2.53
N ASN A 169 -24.23 8.93 -3.23
CA ASN A 169 -25.41 9.50 -3.88
C ASN A 169 -25.11 9.61 -5.38
#